data_AF-K1Y2F4-F1
#
_entry.id   AF-K1Y2F4-F1
#
_cell.length_a   1.000
_cell.length_b   1.000
_cell.length_c   1.000
_cell.angle_alpha   90.00
_cell.angle_beta   90.00
_cell.angle_gamma   90.00
#
_symmetry.space_group_name_H-M   'P 1'
#
loop_
_entity.id
_entity.type
_entity.pdbx_description
1 polymer ?
#
loop_
_entity_poly.entity_id
_entity_poly.type
_entity_poly.pdbx_seq_one_letter_code
_entity_poly.pdbx_strand_id
1 'polypeptide(L)'
;MNYKLFIALLILLPSSLFSQSIEGSWNGILKTENFELKIVFNISKSDTLYTANMDSPDQGAKGIPVNRVEFNGTIVKLFVSSAMVEYSGVFMGDKIMGTFKQGSASIPLNLTKRPFEGPKRPQEPRAPFPYSVQDVSFMSPKAGIELSGTLTLPKDANPKALVVLISGSGPQNRDEEIMNHKPFLLWADYLTKRGIGVLRFDDRGVGKSGGSFSASTSFDFSDDVNSAVDYLRGRGEFKYIKIGLMGHSEGGLIAPIVASVRSDISFLVLLAAPGVKGSDIIVAQQELIGKASGAPAEEVEKYSKISRELYDIIDKERNNPDLKKLLFDFIRTNAGEETPENKINQQIAAITTPWMLTFLNYDPAEAQTKIKIPVIAVNGTKDLQVPYEENLKALEKSFLTAHGNSRDSFDKYVTIMKIEGVNHLFQRSQTGLPMEYSKIEESISPEVLEKVTTWILEKGIIY
;
A
#
# COMPACT_ATOMS: atom_id res chain seq x y z
N MET A 1 70.11 33.21 57.48
CA MET A 1 68.87 33.99 57.59
C MET A 1 68.01 33.73 56.35
N ASN A 2 66.97 32.91 56.54
CA ASN A 2 65.71 32.76 55.78
C ASN A 2 65.70 32.82 54.23
N TYR A 3 65.63 31.64 53.61
CA TYR A 3 64.97 31.45 52.32
C TYR A 3 63.45 31.42 52.53
N LYS A 4 62.71 32.33 51.88
CA LYS A 4 61.23 32.31 51.85
C LYS A 4 60.76 31.43 50.69
N LEU A 5 60.05 30.35 51.04
CA LEU A 5 59.33 29.46 50.14
C LEU A 5 57.99 30.13 49.74
N PHE A 6 57.72 30.29 48.44
CA PHE A 6 56.40 30.68 47.91
C PHE A 6 55.70 29.42 47.42
N ILE A 7 54.60 29.03 48.08
CA ILE A 7 53.72 27.93 47.65
C ILE A 7 52.63 28.55 46.77
N ALA A 8 52.61 28.19 45.49
CA ALA A 8 51.52 28.51 44.57
C ALA A 8 50.41 27.46 44.71
N LEU A 9 49.20 27.90 45.07
CA LEU A 9 48.01 27.06 45.17
C LEU A 9 47.43 26.84 43.75
N LEU A 10 47.47 25.60 43.26
CA LEU A 10 46.80 25.20 42.01
C LEU A 10 45.30 24.97 42.29
N ILE A 11 44.43 25.76 41.68
CA ILE A 11 42.97 25.55 41.72
C ILE A 11 42.61 24.58 40.58
N LEU A 12 42.21 23.35 40.93
CA LEU A 12 41.62 22.37 40.02
C LEU A 12 40.12 22.69 39.86
N LEU A 13 39.72 23.15 38.67
CA LEU A 13 38.31 23.22 38.28
C LEU A 13 37.82 21.82 37.88
N PRO A 14 36.67 21.34 38.37
CA PRO A 14 36.10 20.07 37.93
C PRO A 14 35.51 20.23 36.53
N SER A 15 36.13 19.63 35.53
CA SER A 15 35.53 19.41 34.22
C SER A 15 34.48 18.32 34.33
N SER A 16 33.21 18.71 34.27
CA SER A 16 32.09 17.77 34.14
C SER A 16 32.23 17.03 32.80
N LEU A 17 32.72 15.79 32.83
CA LEU A 17 32.64 14.88 31.71
C LEU A 17 31.17 14.50 31.50
N PHE A 18 30.46 15.25 30.66
CA PHE A 18 29.20 14.77 30.11
C PHE A 18 29.51 13.53 29.27
N SER A 19 28.93 12.38 29.65
CA SER A 19 28.92 11.20 28.79
C SER A 19 28.23 11.58 27.48
N GLN A 20 28.98 11.59 26.38
CA GLN A 20 28.40 11.81 25.06
C GLN A 20 27.47 10.63 24.75
N SER A 21 26.19 10.93 24.52
CA SER A 21 25.20 9.93 24.14
C SER A 21 24.68 10.22 22.73
N ILE A 22 24.62 9.15 21.94
CA ILE A 22 24.02 9.14 20.60
C ILE A 22 22.55 8.71 20.62
N GLU A 23 21.93 8.56 21.80
CA GLU A 23 20.51 8.22 21.91
C GLU A 23 19.61 9.25 21.21
N GLY A 24 18.58 8.77 20.52
CA GLY A 24 17.59 9.57 19.80
C GLY A 24 17.49 9.21 18.32
N SER A 25 16.65 9.97 17.63
CA SER A 25 16.40 9.81 16.20
C SER A 25 17.35 10.68 15.36
N TRP A 26 18.06 10.05 14.45
CA TRP A 26 19.06 10.64 13.58
C TRP A 26 18.61 10.59 12.13
N ASN A 27 18.51 11.75 11.49
CA ASN A 27 17.80 11.89 10.22
C ASN A 27 18.73 12.46 9.16
N GLY A 28 18.76 11.87 7.98
CA GLY A 28 19.51 12.38 6.84
C GLY A 28 18.85 12.04 5.51
N ILE A 29 19.30 12.72 4.47
CA ILE A 29 18.86 12.49 3.09
C ILE A 29 20.04 11.86 2.34
N LEU A 30 19.84 10.62 1.93
CA LEU A 30 20.70 9.89 1.01
C LEU A 30 20.38 10.38 -0.41
N LYS A 31 21.33 11.10 -1.02
CA LYS A 31 21.12 11.75 -2.31
C LYS A 31 22.10 11.25 -3.35
N THR A 32 21.58 10.92 -4.53
CA THR A 32 22.34 10.69 -5.76
C THR A 32 21.79 11.60 -6.87
N GLU A 33 22.33 11.50 -8.09
CA GLU A 33 21.77 12.20 -9.24
C GLU A 33 20.36 11.72 -9.60
N ASN A 34 20.04 10.45 -9.32
CA ASN A 34 18.81 9.80 -9.78
C ASN A 34 17.73 9.72 -8.71
N PHE A 35 18.08 9.84 -7.42
CA PHE A 35 17.12 9.72 -6.34
C PHE A 35 17.53 10.47 -5.07
N GLU A 36 16.53 10.73 -4.25
CA GLU A 36 16.67 11.18 -2.87
C GLU A 36 15.85 10.24 -1.98
N LEU A 37 16.48 9.71 -0.93
CA LEU A 37 15.87 8.82 0.04
C LEU A 37 16.17 9.31 1.46
N LYS A 38 15.15 9.43 2.29
CA LYS A 38 15.34 9.73 3.71
C LYS A 38 15.67 8.45 4.47
N ILE A 39 16.65 8.57 5.35
CA ILE A 39 17.08 7.52 6.26
C ILE A 39 16.98 8.06 7.68
N VAL A 40 16.34 7.29 8.56
CA VAL A 40 16.24 7.58 9.98
C VAL A 40 16.89 6.43 10.74
N PHE A 41 17.79 6.74 11.67
CA PHE A 41 18.26 5.78 12.66
C PHE A 41 17.72 6.16 14.03
N ASN A 42 16.90 5.31 14.64
CA ASN A 42 16.47 5.51 16.03
C ASN A 42 17.38 4.69 16.93
N ILE A 43 18.22 5.37 17.71
CA ILE A 43 19.20 4.76 18.58
C ILE A 43 18.70 4.86 20.02
N SER A 44 18.65 3.74 20.71
CA SER A 44 18.32 3.63 22.13
C SER A 44 19.50 3.01 22.88
N LYS A 45 19.51 3.16 24.20
CA LYS A 45 20.52 2.53 25.06
C LYS A 45 19.83 1.64 26.09
N SER A 46 20.26 0.39 26.18
CA SER A 46 19.89 -0.54 27.25
C SER A 46 21.13 -0.81 28.06
N ASP A 47 21.16 -0.34 29.31
CA ASP A 47 22.33 -0.37 30.21
C ASP A 47 23.58 0.26 29.58
N THR A 48 24.52 -0.55 29.11
CA THR A 48 25.78 -0.13 28.48
C THR A 48 25.78 -0.32 26.95
N LEU A 49 24.77 -0.99 26.38
CA LEU A 49 24.73 -1.33 24.96
C LEU A 49 23.77 -0.41 24.21
N TYR A 50 24.21 0.07 23.04
CA TYR A 50 23.32 0.75 22.10
C TYR A 50 22.57 -0.27 21.24
N THR A 51 21.27 -0.04 21.08
CA THR A 51 20.41 -0.72 20.12
C THR A 51 19.89 0.31 19.12
N ALA A 52 19.58 -0.11 17.90
CA ALA A 52 18.99 0.79 16.94
C ALA A 52 18.07 0.07 15.94
N ASN A 53 17.19 0.86 15.34
CA ASN A 53 16.51 0.49 14.11
C ASN A 53 16.70 1.59 13.06
N MET A 54 16.43 1.23 11.81
CA MET A 54 16.49 2.11 10.66
C MET A 54 15.10 2.18 10.02
N ASP A 55 14.66 3.40 9.70
CA ASP A 55 13.49 3.64 8.86
C ASP A 55 13.94 4.24 7.53
N SER A 56 13.23 3.89 6.46
CA SER A 56 13.26 4.58 5.17
C SER A 56 11.86 5.11 4.88
N PRO A 57 11.50 6.30 5.41
CA PRO A 57 10.13 6.82 5.34
C PRO A 57 9.59 6.96 3.91
N ASP A 58 10.47 7.34 2.96
CA ASP A 58 10.07 7.52 1.55
C ASP A 58 9.75 6.19 0.84
N GLN A 59 10.18 5.07 1.43
CA GLN A 59 9.93 3.71 0.95
C GLN A 59 8.95 2.94 1.87
N GLY A 60 8.39 3.59 2.88
CA GLY A 60 7.44 2.98 3.82
C GLY A 60 8.05 1.92 4.74
N ALA A 61 9.37 1.69 4.69
CA ALA A 61 10.04 0.71 5.53
C ALA A 61 10.30 1.30 6.93
N LYS A 62 9.77 0.65 7.97
CA LYS A 62 9.90 1.07 9.37
C LYS A 62 10.49 -0.07 10.21
N GLY A 63 11.29 0.28 11.21
CA GLY A 63 11.80 -0.63 12.22
C GLY A 63 12.82 -1.66 11.72
N ILE A 64 13.55 -1.39 10.63
CA ILE A 64 14.56 -2.31 10.11
C ILE A 64 15.65 -2.49 11.19
N PRO A 65 15.93 -3.70 11.69
CA PRO A 65 16.90 -3.88 12.77
C PRO A 65 18.31 -3.45 12.38
N VAL A 66 18.96 -2.65 13.23
CA VAL A 66 20.41 -2.41 13.15
C VAL A 66 21.09 -3.48 14.00
N ASN A 67 21.74 -4.45 13.36
CA ASN A 67 22.31 -5.63 14.00
C ASN A 67 23.51 -5.30 14.90
N ARG A 68 24.22 -4.20 14.62
CA ARG A 68 25.37 -3.76 15.43
C ARG A 68 25.47 -2.24 15.45
N VAL A 69 25.63 -1.68 16.65
CA VAL A 69 25.90 -0.26 16.88
C VAL A 69 27.24 -0.15 17.60
N GLU A 70 28.19 0.58 17.01
CA GLU A 70 29.48 0.87 17.62
C GLU A 70 29.61 2.38 17.83
N PHE A 71 29.95 2.77 19.05
CA PHE A 71 30.25 4.16 19.37
C PHE A 71 31.41 4.25 20.35
N ASN A 72 32.47 4.95 19.96
CA ASN A 72 33.68 5.11 20.77
C ASN A 72 33.85 6.53 21.36
N GLY A 73 32.79 7.35 21.33
CA GLY A 73 32.84 8.76 21.76
C GLY A 73 33.10 9.74 20.61
N THR A 74 33.44 9.28 19.41
CA THR A 74 33.66 10.17 18.26
C THR A 74 33.17 9.55 16.96
N ILE A 75 33.36 8.26 16.76
CA ILE A 75 32.92 7.54 15.56
C ILE A 75 31.68 6.72 15.91
N VAL A 76 30.64 6.89 15.09
CA VAL A 76 29.43 6.06 15.09
C VAL A 76 29.51 5.11 13.90
N LYS A 77 29.30 3.81 14.13
CA LYS A 77 29.05 2.84 13.07
C LYS A 77 27.76 2.08 13.31
N LEU A 78 26.97 1.90 12.26
CA LEU A 78 25.69 1.19 12.28
C LEU A 78 25.70 0.16 11.17
N PHE A 79 25.37 -1.09 11.50
CA PHE A 79 25.34 -2.20 10.55
C PHE A 79 23.92 -2.74 10.43
N VAL A 80 23.36 -2.71 9.23
CA VAL A 80 22.03 -3.24 8.91
C VAL A 80 22.23 -4.38 7.91
N SER A 81 22.43 -5.59 8.43
CA SER A 81 22.84 -6.75 7.63
C SER A 81 21.76 -7.16 6.63
N SER A 82 20.48 -7.03 6.98
CA SER A 82 19.35 -7.35 6.10
C SER A 82 19.32 -6.51 4.81
N ALA A 83 19.86 -5.29 4.86
CA ALA A 83 19.95 -4.37 3.72
C ALA A 83 21.37 -4.29 3.14
N MET A 84 22.33 -5.06 3.67
CA MET A 84 23.76 -4.95 3.36
C MET A 84 24.30 -3.51 3.52
N VAL A 85 23.85 -2.82 4.55
CA VAL A 85 24.19 -1.41 4.81
C VAL A 85 25.20 -1.30 5.95
N GLU A 86 26.22 -0.47 5.72
CA GLU A 86 27.11 0.05 6.76
C GLU A 86 27.08 1.58 6.73
N TYR A 87 26.71 2.19 7.84
CA TYR A 87 26.87 3.62 8.06
C TYR A 87 28.07 3.87 8.96
N SER A 88 28.92 4.82 8.61
CA SER A 88 30.04 5.26 9.46
C SER A 88 30.14 6.78 9.41
N GLY A 89 30.23 7.43 10.57
CA GLY A 89 30.34 8.88 10.63
C GLY A 89 30.95 9.43 11.93
N VAL A 90 31.36 10.69 11.89
CA VAL A 90 31.91 11.43 13.02
C VAL A 90 30.78 12.15 13.75
N PHE A 91 30.59 11.82 15.02
CA PHE A 91 29.65 12.46 15.92
C PHE A 91 30.14 13.86 16.32
N MET A 92 29.28 14.84 16.16
CA MET A 92 29.55 16.26 16.41
C MET A 92 28.42 16.89 17.24
N GLY A 93 27.90 16.16 18.24
CA GLY A 93 26.84 16.64 19.13
C GLY A 93 25.43 16.48 18.54
N ASP A 94 24.99 17.43 17.70
CA ASP A 94 23.67 17.40 17.04
C ASP A 94 23.72 16.88 15.60
N LYS A 95 24.92 16.52 15.13
CA LYS A 95 25.19 16.00 13.78
C LYS A 95 26.05 14.74 13.82
N ILE A 96 25.86 13.87 12.83
CA ILE A 96 26.83 12.83 12.48
C ILE A 96 27.19 13.02 11.01
N MET A 97 28.44 13.39 10.74
CA MET A 97 28.95 13.56 9.38
C MET A 97 29.48 12.22 8.90
N GLY A 98 28.80 11.58 7.96
CA GLY A 98 29.08 10.19 7.65
C GLY A 98 28.80 9.77 6.23
N THR A 99 29.00 8.49 6.01
CA THR A 99 28.87 7.82 4.73
C THR A 99 28.01 6.59 4.91
N PHE A 100 27.07 6.40 3.99
CA PHE A 100 26.21 5.24 3.86
C PHE A 100 26.77 4.35 2.75
N LYS A 101 27.15 3.12 3.10
CA LYS A 101 27.63 2.11 2.16
C LYS A 101 26.59 1.02 1.99
N GLN A 102 26.35 0.64 0.74
CA GLN A 102 25.47 -0.48 0.40
C GLN A 102 26.04 -1.21 -0.83
N GLY A 103 26.48 -2.46 -0.66
CA GLY A 103 27.23 -3.16 -1.70
C GLY A 103 28.54 -2.41 -2.06
N SER A 104 28.75 -2.10 -3.34
CA SER A 104 29.88 -1.29 -3.82
C SER A 104 29.64 0.23 -3.74
N ALA A 105 28.40 0.67 -3.51
CA ALA A 105 28.06 2.08 -3.45
C ALA A 105 28.45 2.69 -2.10
N SER A 106 28.96 3.93 -2.13
CA SER A 106 29.36 4.69 -0.94
C SER A 106 28.92 6.14 -1.12
N ILE A 107 27.87 6.53 -0.40
CA ILE A 107 27.16 7.80 -0.61
C ILE A 107 27.25 8.64 0.69
N PRO A 108 27.59 9.93 0.62
CA PRO A 108 27.54 10.81 1.79
C PRO A 108 26.15 10.84 2.42
N LEU A 109 26.08 10.69 3.74
CA LEU A 109 24.84 10.79 4.52
C LEU A 109 25.15 11.51 5.83
N ASN A 110 24.80 12.79 5.88
CA ASN A 110 24.90 13.59 7.09
C ASN A 110 23.60 13.46 7.87
N LEU A 111 23.70 13.05 9.13
CA LEU A 111 22.57 12.89 10.03
C LEU A 111 22.47 14.07 10.98
N THR A 112 21.24 14.45 11.32
CA THR A 112 20.93 15.48 12.31
C THR A 112 19.96 14.94 13.36
N LYS A 113 20.12 15.40 14.60
CA LYS A 113 19.28 15.04 15.75
C LYS A 113 18.05 15.93 15.82
N ARG A 114 17.24 15.98 14.77
CA ARG A 114 15.97 16.73 14.69
C ARG A 114 14.84 15.80 14.28
N PRO A 115 13.63 15.92 14.83
CA PRO A 115 12.47 15.20 14.31
C PRO A 115 12.32 15.49 12.83
N PHE A 116 12.25 14.44 12.01
CA PHE A 116 11.92 14.63 10.61
C PHE A 116 10.45 15.02 10.51
N GLU A 117 10.18 16.24 10.04
CA GLU A 117 8.82 16.61 9.62
C GLU A 117 8.55 15.92 8.28
N GLY A 118 7.89 14.76 8.35
CA GLY A 118 7.32 14.10 7.19
C GLY A 118 6.49 15.05 6.34
N PRO A 119 6.31 14.74 5.04
CA PRO A 119 5.37 15.50 4.23
C PRO A 119 4.03 15.48 4.95
N LYS A 120 3.41 16.66 5.04
CA LYS A 120 2.22 16.79 5.87
C LYS A 120 1.14 15.89 5.29
N ARG A 121 0.30 15.35 6.16
CA ARG A 121 -0.90 14.62 5.78
C ARG A 121 -2.10 15.45 6.22
N PRO A 122 -2.36 16.62 5.60
CA PRO A 122 -3.39 17.55 6.06
C PRO A 122 -4.79 16.96 5.99
N GLN A 123 -4.99 15.94 5.14
CA GLN A 123 -6.25 15.22 5.02
C GLN A 123 -6.41 14.09 6.05
N GLU A 124 -5.35 13.68 6.77
CA GLU A 124 -5.48 12.59 7.74
C GLU A 124 -6.46 13.00 8.86
N PRO A 125 -7.61 12.31 9.00
CA PRO A 125 -8.60 12.64 10.02
C PRO A 125 -8.05 12.51 11.43
N ARG A 126 -8.43 13.44 12.33
CA ARG A 126 -8.00 13.44 13.73
C ARG A 126 -9.20 13.56 14.67
N ALA A 127 -9.10 12.89 15.81
CA ALA A 127 -10.06 12.99 16.89
C ALA A 127 -10.03 14.40 17.55
N PRO A 128 -11.14 14.84 18.19
CA PRO A 128 -12.41 14.14 18.29
C PRO A 128 -13.19 14.16 16.97
N PHE A 129 -13.77 13.01 16.60
CA PHE A 129 -14.58 12.89 15.39
C PHE A 129 -16.01 13.36 15.63
N PRO A 130 -16.69 13.97 14.65
CA PRO A 130 -18.09 14.39 14.77
C PRO A 130 -19.08 13.22 14.57
N TYR A 131 -18.60 11.98 14.61
CA TYR A 131 -19.33 10.75 14.36
C TYR A 131 -18.84 9.65 15.32
N SER A 132 -19.58 8.55 15.42
CA SER A 132 -19.20 7.43 16.28
C SER A 132 -18.19 6.51 15.60
N VAL A 133 -17.28 5.96 16.40
CA VAL A 133 -16.27 4.99 15.97
C VAL A 133 -16.39 3.76 16.87
N GLN A 134 -16.59 2.59 16.28
CA GLN A 134 -16.75 1.33 16.98
C GLN A 134 -15.67 0.37 16.47
N ASP A 135 -14.83 -0.14 17.37
CA ASP A 135 -14.05 -1.33 17.05
C ASP A 135 -14.97 -2.54 17.03
N VAL A 136 -14.84 -3.34 15.97
CA VAL A 136 -15.69 -4.51 15.72
C VAL A 136 -14.83 -5.71 15.37
N SER A 137 -15.36 -6.90 15.65
CA SER A 137 -14.84 -8.14 15.12
C SER A 137 -15.97 -9.04 14.63
N PHE A 138 -15.67 -9.89 13.65
CA PHE A 138 -16.62 -10.84 13.10
C PHE A 138 -15.90 -12.08 12.57
N MET A 139 -16.59 -13.21 12.59
CA MET A 139 -16.03 -14.47 12.11
C MET A 139 -16.11 -14.54 10.59
N SER A 140 -15.05 -15.06 9.95
CA SER A 140 -15.06 -15.61 8.59
C SER A 140 -15.22 -17.14 8.71
N PRO A 141 -16.45 -17.69 8.59
CA PRO A 141 -16.72 -19.07 8.97
C PRO A 141 -16.00 -20.08 8.09
N LYS A 142 -15.85 -19.78 6.80
CA LYS A 142 -15.20 -20.66 5.82
C LYS A 142 -13.71 -20.84 6.12
N ALA A 143 -13.06 -19.78 6.60
CA ALA A 143 -11.65 -19.82 7.00
C ALA A 143 -11.46 -20.18 8.49
N GLY A 144 -12.50 -20.09 9.31
CA GLY A 144 -12.42 -20.35 10.75
C GLY A 144 -11.60 -19.29 11.51
N ILE A 145 -11.56 -18.06 11.01
CA ILE A 145 -10.78 -16.96 11.58
C ILE A 145 -11.67 -15.80 12.03
N GLU A 146 -11.21 -15.04 13.01
CA GLU A 146 -11.81 -13.76 13.38
C GLU A 146 -11.14 -12.62 12.62
N LEU A 147 -11.94 -11.74 12.02
CA LEU A 147 -11.51 -10.53 11.34
C LEU A 147 -11.81 -9.32 12.24
N SER A 148 -10.89 -8.36 12.26
CA SER A 148 -11.02 -7.15 13.06
C SER A 148 -11.18 -5.92 12.18
N GLY A 149 -12.11 -5.04 12.54
CA GLY A 149 -12.36 -3.81 11.80
C GLY A 149 -12.85 -2.66 12.67
N THR A 150 -13.20 -1.59 11.99
CA THR A 150 -13.78 -0.38 12.58
C THR A 150 -15.02 -0.01 11.79
N LEU A 151 -16.15 0.12 12.50
CA LEU A 151 -17.38 0.67 11.98
C LEU A 151 -17.50 2.13 12.40
N THR A 152 -17.67 3.01 11.43
CA THR A 152 -17.96 4.42 11.66
C THR A 152 -19.41 4.70 11.28
N LEU A 153 -20.14 5.40 12.16
CA LEU A 153 -21.55 5.74 11.92
C LEU A 153 -21.79 7.22 12.17
N PRO A 154 -22.67 7.87 11.39
CA PRO A 154 -23.11 9.24 11.66
C PRO A 154 -23.56 9.43 13.10
N LYS A 155 -23.54 10.68 13.59
CA LYS A 155 -23.78 10.99 15.02
C LYS A 155 -25.11 10.46 15.57
N ASP A 156 -26.14 10.38 14.74
CA ASP A 156 -27.46 9.84 15.07
C ASP A 156 -27.56 8.31 14.94
N ALA A 157 -26.46 7.63 14.58
CA ALA A 157 -26.37 6.20 14.32
C ALA A 157 -27.37 5.68 13.26
N ASN A 158 -27.91 6.57 12.42
CA ASN A 158 -28.89 6.24 11.39
C ASN A 158 -28.33 6.58 9.98
N PRO A 159 -27.45 5.73 9.44
CA PRO A 159 -26.82 5.99 8.15
C PRO A 159 -27.82 5.86 7.00
N LYS A 160 -27.68 6.73 5.98
CA LYS A 160 -28.44 6.65 4.71
C LYS A 160 -28.12 5.37 3.92
N ALA A 161 -26.88 4.91 4.05
CA ALA A 161 -26.37 3.65 3.52
C ALA A 161 -25.13 3.22 4.30
N LEU A 162 -24.78 1.95 4.18
CA LEU A 162 -23.54 1.38 4.67
C LEU A 162 -22.62 1.08 3.49
N VAL A 163 -21.31 1.26 3.69
CA VAL A 163 -20.29 0.88 2.72
C VAL A 163 -19.25 0.00 3.41
N VAL A 164 -18.93 -1.14 2.79
CA VAL A 164 -17.77 -1.95 3.15
C VAL A 164 -16.61 -1.54 2.23
N LEU A 165 -15.49 -1.08 2.81
CA LEU A 165 -14.27 -0.79 2.06
C LEU A 165 -13.46 -2.08 1.86
N ILE A 166 -12.94 -2.27 0.65
CA ILE A 166 -12.18 -3.46 0.24
C ILE A 166 -10.84 -3.01 -0.32
N SER A 167 -9.77 -3.37 0.39
CA SER A 167 -8.37 -3.01 0.15
C SER A 167 -7.86 -3.51 -1.20
N GLY A 168 -6.84 -2.82 -1.72
CA GLY A 168 -6.02 -3.29 -2.83
C GLY A 168 -5.11 -4.46 -2.47
N SER A 169 -4.17 -4.76 -3.38
CA SER A 169 -3.27 -5.90 -3.22
C SER A 169 -2.18 -5.69 -2.17
N GLY A 170 -1.64 -6.81 -1.68
CA GLY A 170 -0.66 -6.83 -0.59
C GLY A 170 -1.32 -6.87 0.80
N PRO A 171 -0.54 -7.06 1.88
CA PRO A 171 -1.09 -7.15 3.22
C PRO A 171 -1.51 -5.77 3.74
N GLN A 172 -2.81 -5.46 3.72
CA GLN A 172 -3.34 -4.15 4.13
C GLN A 172 -3.97 -4.17 5.53
N ASN A 173 -3.71 -3.12 6.30
CA ASN A 173 -4.54 -2.81 7.47
C ASN A 173 -5.85 -2.14 7.02
N ARG A 174 -6.81 -1.96 7.94
CA ARG A 174 -8.09 -1.31 7.67
C ARG A 174 -8.03 0.15 7.15
N ASP A 175 -6.85 0.75 7.17
CA ASP A 175 -6.61 2.12 6.72
C ASP A 175 -6.04 2.16 5.28
N GLU A 176 -5.72 0.99 4.71
CA GLU A 176 -4.97 0.83 3.46
C GLU A 176 -3.68 1.66 3.47
N GLU A 177 -2.91 1.53 4.57
CA GLU A 177 -1.75 2.38 4.81
C GLU A 177 -0.63 2.13 3.80
N ILE A 178 -0.31 3.14 2.98
CA ILE A 178 0.77 3.10 1.99
C ILE A 178 1.55 4.42 2.00
N MET A 179 2.87 4.37 2.17
CA MET A 179 3.74 5.56 2.20
C MET A 179 3.23 6.67 3.16
N ASN A 180 2.72 6.28 4.32
CA ASN A 180 2.08 7.14 5.33
C ASN A 180 0.79 7.86 4.86
N HIS A 181 0.16 7.41 3.78
CA HIS A 181 -1.22 7.76 3.45
C HIS A 181 -2.16 6.71 4.02
N LYS A 182 -3.34 7.14 4.46
CA LYS A 182 -4.42 6.30 4.99
C LYS A 182 -5.71 6.55 4.22
N PRO A 183 -5.77 6.18 2.92
CA PRO A 183 -6.90 6.50 2.05
C PRO A 183 -8.23 5.97 2.60
N PHE A 184 -8.28 4.79 3.22
CA PHE A 184 -9.53 4.26 3.77
C PHE A 184 -9.96 4.96 5.06
N LEU A 185 -9.03 5.49 5.86
CA LEU A 185 -9.37 6.37 6.97
C LEU A 185 -10.01 7.68 6.46
N LEU A 186 -9.44 8.26 5.40
CA LEU A 186 -9.98 9.47 4.77
C LEU A 186 -11.36 9.22 4.14
N TRP A 187 -11.54 8.13 3.41
CA TRP A 187 -12.86 7.74 2.88
C TRP A 187 -13.89 7.55 3.99
N ALA A 188 -13.54 6.82 5.06
CA ALA A 188 -14.43 6.62 6.19
C ALA A 188 -14.85 7.95 6.84
N ASP A 189 -13.92 8.86 7.10
CA ASP A 189 -14.23 10.19 7.64
C ASP A 189 -15.13 11.01 6.69
N TYR A 190 -14.77 11.05 5.40
CA TYR A 190 -15.45 11.88 4.41
C TYR A 190 -16.89 11.43 4.16
N LEU A 191 -17.11 10.11 4.05
CA LEU A 191 -18.42 9.48 3.85
C LEU A 191 -19.28 9.56 5.13
N THR A 192 -18.68 9.31 6.31
CA THR A 192 -19.42 9.34 7.58
C THR A 192 -19.93 10.73 7.92
N LYS A 193 -19.14 11.78 7.66
CA LYS A 193 -19.59 13.18 7.78
C LYS A 193 -20.76 13.52 6.85
N ARG A 194 -21.03 12.71 5.83
CA ARG A 194 -22.11 12.87 4.84
C ARG A 194 -23.27 11.89 5.02
N GLY A 195 -23.30 11.20 6.15
CA GLY A 195 -24.42 10.34 6.54
C GLY A 195 -24.30 8.88 6.07
N ILE A 196 -23.14 8.44 5.60
CA ILE A 196 -22.90 7.06 5.17
C ILE A 196 -22.10 6.34 6.25
N GLY A 197 -22.58 5.21 6.77
CA GLY A 197 -21.79 4.39 7.69
C GLY A 197 -20.74 3.59 6.93
N VAL A 198 -19.53 3.45 7.49
CA VAL A 198 -18.42 2.79 6.79
C VAL A 198 -17.80 1.73 7.67
N LEU A 199 -17.76 0.49 7.16
CA LEU A 199 -17.01 -0.63 7.71
C LEU A 199 -15.71 -0.79 6.92
N ARG A 200 -14.59 -0.78 7.64
CA ARG A 200 -13.26 -1.08 7.13
C ARG A 200 -12.60 -2.09 8.05
N PHE A 201 -11.86 -3.05 7.52
CA PHE A 201 -11.32 -4.16 8.31
C PHE A 201 -9.90 -4.51 7.85
N ASP A 202 -9.11 -5.10 8.75
CA ASP A 202 -7.77 -5.56 8.42
C ASP A 202 -7.87 -6.85 7.60
N ASP A 203 -7.05 -6.97 6.55
CA ASP A 203 -6.98 -8.21 5.79
C ASP A 203 -6.61 -9.38 6.71
N ARG A 204 -7.05 -10.60 6.35
CA ARG A 204 -6.64 -11.81 7.06
C ARG A 204 -5.12 -11.91 7.23
N GLY A 205 -4.68 -12.20 8.45
CA GLY A 205 -3.26 -12.25 8.82
C GLY A 205 -2.58 -10.88 8.95
N VAL A 206 -3.33 -9.78 8.90
CA VAL A 206 -2.83 -8.40 9.04
C VAL A 206 -3.53 -7.73 10.23
N GLY A 207 -2.82 -6.80 10.89
CA GLY A 207 -3.36 -6.04 12.00
C GLY A 207 -3.82 -6.95 13.14
N LYS A 208 -5.11 -6.89 13.48
CA LYS A 208 -5.73 -7.74 14.51
C LYS A 208 -6.53 -8.92 13.92
N SER A 209 -6.61 -9.04 12.61
CA SER A 209 -7.28 -10.16 11.95
C SER A 209 -6.43 -11.43 12.02
N GLY A 210 -7.07 -12.56 12.33
CA GLY A 210 -6.44 -13.88 12.29
C GLY A 210 -6.18 -14.39 10.87
N GLY A 211 -5.62 -15.59 10.75
CA GLY A 211 -5.37 -16.24 9.46
C GLY A 211 -3.99 -15.97 8.87
N SER A 212 -3.83 -16.24 7.56
CA SER A 212 -2.57 -16.10 6.85
C SER A 212 -2.77 -15.40 5.51
N PHE A 213 -2.16 -14.23 5.34
CA PHE A 213 -2.20 -13.49 4.08
C PHE A 213 -1.49 -14.26 2.94
N SER A 214 -0.29 -14.79 3.19
CA SER A 214 0.56 -15.40 2.16
C SER A 214 0.00 -16.68 1.53
N ALA A 215 -0.94 -17.34 2.20
CA ALA A 215 -1.62 -18.53 1.71
C ALA A 215 -2.96 -18.23 1.01
N SER A 216 -3.37 -16.96 0.95
CA SER A 216 -4.71 -16.56 0.53
C SER A 216 -4.76 -16.09 -0.93
N THR A 217 -5.97 -16.09 -1.48
CA THR A 217 -6.28 -15.70 -2.87
C THR A 217 -7.32 -14.57 -2.91
N SER A 218 -7.60 -14.01 -4.09
CA SER A 218 -8.71 -13.03 -4.24
C SER A 218 -10.09 -13.64 -3.89
N PHE A 219 -10.24 -14.97 -4.01
CA PHE A 219 -11.46 -15.68 -3.61
C PHE A 219 -11.61 -15.76 -2.09
N ASP A 220 -10.50 -15.97 -1.40
CA ASP A 220 -10.43 -15.93 0.05
C ASP A 220 -10.82 -14.55 0.59
N PHE A 221 -10.28 -13.48 -0.01
CA PHE A 221 -10.63 -12.11 0.38
C PHE A 221 -12.10 -11.79 0.07
N SER A 222 -12.69 -12.34 -1.00
CA SER A 222 -14.13 -12.20 -1.24
C SER A 222 -14.99 -12.94 -0.20
N ASP A 223 -14.55 -14.07 0.34
CA ASP A 223 -15.24 -14.73 1.46
C ASP A 223 -15.20 -13.87 2.74
N ASP A 224 -14.10 -13.15 2.98
CA ASP A 224 -13.99 -12.23 4.11
C ASP A 224 -14.92 -11.02 3.95
N VAL A 225 -15.02 -10.45 2.74
CA VAL A 225 -15.99 -9.39 2.43
C VAL A 225 -17.43 -9.88 2.59
N ASN A 226 -17.74 -11.12 2.17
CA ASN A 226 -19.05 -11.73 2.44
C ASN A 226 -19.36 -11.75 3.94
N SER A 227 -18.38 -12.12 4.76
CA SER A 227 -18.50 -12.17 6.21
C SER A 227 -18.70 -10.77 6.83
N ALA A 228 -18.06 -9.75 6.27
CA ALA A 228 -18.28 -8.35 6.67
C ALA A 228 -19.71 -7.88 6.35
N VAL A 229 -20.26 -8.26 5.20
CA VAL A 229 -21.66 -7.95 4.85
C VAL A 229 -22.62 -8.71 5.75
N ASP A 230 -22.37 -9.99 6.03
CA ASP A 230 -23.19 -10.80 6.94
C ASP A 230 -23.18 -10.23 8.37
N TYR A 231 -22.04 -9.75 8.84
CA TYR A 231 -21.93 -9.03 10.11
C TYR A 231 -22.86 -7.80 10.15
N LEU A 232 -22.84 -6.96 9.11
CA LEU A 232 -23.71 -5.79 9.03
C LEU A 232 -25.19 -6.19 8.94
N ARG A 233 -25.52 -7.23 8.17
CA ARG A 233 -26.90 -7.74 8.03
C ARG A 233 -27.43 -8.39 9.30
N GLY A 234 -26.55 -8.97 10.12
CA GLY A 234 -26.88 -9.53 11.43
C GLY A 234 -27.25 -8.48 12.49
N ARG A 235 -26.96 -7.20 12.23
CA ARG A 235 -27.31 -6.07 13.12
C ARG A 235 -28.71 -5.55 12.80
N GLY A 236 -29.64 -5.72 13.73
CA GLY A 236 -31.06 -5.41 13.52
C GLY A 236 -31.34 -3.96 13.14
N GLU A 237 -30.52 -3.02 13.63
CA GLU A 237 -30.58 -1.60 13.30
C GLU A 237 -30.27 -1.31 11.82
N PHE A 238 -29.62 -2.24 11.10
CA PHE A 238 -29.26 -2.09 9.69
C PHE A 238 -30.12 -2.93 8.74
N LYS A 239 -31.17 -3.57 9.24
CA LYS A 239 -32.02 -4.49 8.48
C LYS A 239 -32.53 -3.92 7.15
N TYR A 240 -32.85 -2.62 7.12
CA TYR A 240 -33.39 -1.93 5.95
C TYR A 240 -32.41 -0.92 5.31
N ILE A 241 -31.17 -0.87 5.80
CA ILE A 241 -30.17 0.05 5.27
C ILE A 241 -29.49 -0.58 4.04
N LYS A 242 -29.42 0.15 2.94
CA LYS A 242 -28.70 -0.26 1.72
C LYS A 242 -27.22 -0.48 2.05
N ILE A 243 -26.64 -1.57 1.56
CA ILE A 243 -25.19 -1.85 1.69
C ILE A 243 -24.57 -1.76 0.31
N GLY A 244 -23.54 -0.94 0.16
CA GLY A 244 -22.67 -0.93 -1.02
C GLY A 244 -21.29 -1.49 -0.71
N LEU A 245 -20.58 -1.89 -1.76
CA LEU A 245 -19.18 -2.29 -1.69
C LEU A 245 -18.32 -1.25 -2.42
N MET A 246 -17.24 -0.83 -1.78
CA MET A 246 -16.30 0.13 -2.35
C MET A 246 -14.90 -0.45 -2.32
N GLY A 247 -14.39 -0.80 -3.49
CA GLY A 247 -13.13 -1.51 -3.64
C GLY A 247 -12.09 -0.67 -4.37
N HIS A 248 -10.85 -0.67 -3.87
CA HIS A 248 -9.71 -0.04 -4.52
C HIS A 248 -8.78 -1.09 -5.13
N SER A 249 -8.32 -0.88 -6.37
CA SER A 249 -7.39 -1.78 -7.05
C SER A 249 -7.94 -3.22 -7.07
N GLU A 250 -7.24 -4.20 -6.46
CA GLU A 250 -7.76 -5.56 -6.29
C GLU A 250 -9.14 -5.62 -5.59
N GLY A 251 -9.41 -4.75 -4.62
CA GLY A 251 -10.71 -4.64 -4.00
C GLY A 251 -11.83 -4.32 -4.99
N GLY A 252 -11.51 -3.57 -6.06
CA GLY A 252 -12.41 -3.30 -7.19
C GLY A 252 -12.66 -4.51 -8.09
N LEU A 253 -11.75 -5.48 -8.11
CA LEU A 253 -11.96 -6.80 -8.72
C LEU A 253 -12.79 -7.71 -7.80
N ILE A 254 -12.58 -7.64 -6.49
CA ILE A 254 -13.29 -8.44 -5.47
C ILE A 254 -14.75 -8.02 -5.33
N ALA A 255 -15.07 -6.72 -5.38
CA ALA A 255 -16.43 -6.24 -5.14
C ALA A 255 -17.47 -6.84 -6.12
N PRO A 256 -17.23 -6.92 -7.44
CA PRO A 256 -18.10 -7.65 -8.37
C PRO A 256 -18.18 -9.15 -8.08
N ILE A 257 -17.10 -9.82 -7.65
CA ILE A 257 -17.14 -11.25 -7.28
C ILE A 257 -18.19 -11.46 -6.20
N VAL A 258 -18.14 -10.67 -5.13
CA VAL A 258 -19.10 -10.73 -4.02
C VAL A 258 -20.51 -10.39 -4.47
N ALA A 259 -20.69 -9.27 -5.18
CA ALA A 259 -22.02 -8.84 -5.61
C ALA A 259 -22.66 -9.76 -6.66
N SER A 260 -21.88 -10.53 -7.42
CA SER A 260 -22.40 -11.46 -8.42
C SER A 260 -23.14 -12.67 -7.81
N VAL A 261 -22.92 -12.94 -6.53
CA VAL A 261 -23.54 -14.05 -5.78
C VAL A 261 -24.42 -13.58 -4.62
N ARG A 262 -24.56 -12.26 -4.42
CA ARG A 262 -25.35 -11.65 -3.36
C ARG A 262 -26.44 -10.73 -3.91
N SER A 263 -27.68 -10.94 -3.48
CA SER A 263 -28.82 -10.07 -3.86
C SER A 263 -29.04 -8.90 -2.91
N ASP A 264 -28.32 -8.85 -1.78
CA ASP A 264 -28.46 -7.84 -0.73
C ASP A 264 -27.40 -6.73 -0.79
N ILE A 265 -26.62 -6.68 -1.88
CA ILE A 265 -25.74 -5.57 -2.24
C ILE A 265 -26.50 -4.60 -3.15
N SER A 266 -26.49 -3.31 -2.79
CA SER A 266 -27.28 -2.28 -3.45
C SER A 266 -26.50 -1.47 -4.48
N PHE A 267 -25.19 -1.31 -4.35
CA PHE A 267 -24.36 -0.60 -5.33
C PHE A 267 -22.88 -0.95 -5.20
N LEU A 268 -22.10 -0.68 -6.26
CA LEU A 268 -20.65 -0.81 -6.29
C LEU A 268 -19.96 0.52 -6.58
N VAL A 269 -18.84 0.74 -5.90
CA VAL A 269 -17.87 1.81 -6.19
C VAL A 269 -16.52 1.17 -6.48
N LEU A 270 -16.10 1.23 -7.74
CA LEU A 270 -14.89 0.57 -8.22
C LEU A 270 -13.82 1.64 -8.46
N LEU A 271 -12.85 1.74 -7.54
CA LEU A 271 -11.75 2.69 -7.60
C LEU A 271 -10.52 2.02 -8.19
N ALA A 272 -10.04 2.49 -9.34
CA ALA A 272 -8.86 1.96 -10.02
C ALA A 272 -8.95 0.43 -10.24
N ALA A 273 -10.12 -0.07 -10.61
CA ALA A 273 -10.42 -1.51 -10.64
C ALA A 273 -9.93 -2.19 -11.94
N PRO A 274 -9.38 -3.40 -11.86
CA PRO A 274 -9.10 -4.22 -13.03
C PRO A 274 -10.36 -4.55 -13.85
N GLY A 275 -10.39 -4.11 -15.10
CA GLY A 275 -11.39 -4.50 -16.11
C GLY A 275 -10.92 -5.64 -17.02
N VAL A 276 -9.62 -5.95 -17.01
CA VAL A 276 -8.98 -7.02 -17.81
C VAL A 276 -8.25 -8.01 -16.90
N LYS A 277 -7.81 -9.14 -17.47
CA LYS A 277 -7.06 -10.18 -16.74
C LYS A 277 -5.84 -9.61 -16.02
N GLY A 278 -5.51 -10.17 -14.86
CA GLY A 278 -4.37 -9.71 -14.06
C GLY A 278 -3.03 -9.80 -14.79
N SER A 279 -2.85 -10.76 -15.70
CA SER A 279 -1.66 -10.83 -16.56
C SER A 279 -1.49 -9.59 -17.43
N ASP A 280 -2.56 -9.08 -18.03
CA ASP A 280 -2.54 -7.85 -18.83
C ASP A 280 -2.28 -6.62 -17.95
N ILE A 281 -2.86 -6.58 -16.75
CA ILE A 281 -2.61 -5.52 -15.76
C ILE A 281 -1.12 -5.44 -15.41
N ILE A 282 -0.51 -6.56 -15.00
CA ILE A 282 0.88 -6.56 -14.53
C ILE A 282 1.84 -6.19 -15.65
N VAL A 283 1.62 -6.67 -16.87
CA VAL A 283 2.46 -6.31 -18.01
C VAL A 283 2.31 -4.82 -18.34
N ALA A 284 1.08 -4.30 -18.43
CA ALA A 284 0.87 -2.89 -18.72
C ALA A 284 1.44 -1.98 -17.62
N GLN A 285 1.31 -2.39 -16.35
CA GLN A 285 1.91 -1.70 -15.22
C GLN A 285 3.43 -1.61 -15.33
N GLN A 286 4.11 -2.73 -15.62
CA GLN A 286 5.56 -2.77 -15.80
C GLN A 286 6.00 -1.87 -16.96
N GLU A 287 5.28 -1.93 -18.08
CA GLU A 287 5.55 -1.15 -19.28
C GLU A 287 5.45 0.36 -19.00
N LEU A 288 4.34 0.79 -18.40
CA LEU A 288 4.09 2.21 -18.12
C LEU A 288 5.03 2.77 -17.05
N ILE A 289 5.29 2.02 -15.98
CA ILE A 289 6.24 2.43 -14.94
C ILE A 289 7.66 2.50 -15.52
N GLY A 290 8.07 1.51 -16.33
CA GLY A 290 9.37 1.52 -17.00
C GLY A 290 9.56 2.75 -17.88
N LYS A 291 8.57 3.06 -18.73
CA LYS A 291 8.56 4.26 -19.58
C LYS A 291 8.60 5.54 -18.76
N ALA A 292 7.76 5.67 -17.74
CA ALA A 292 7.71 6.85 -16.88
C ALA A 292 8.99 7.04 -16.05
N SER A 293 9.72 5.94 -15.76
CA SER A 293 11.02 5.97 -15.08
C SER A 293 12.19 6.29 -16.02
N GLY A 294 11.93 6.50 -17.32
CA GLY A 294 12.96 6.83 -18.32
C GLY A 294 13.76 5.63 -18.83
N ALA A 295 13.27 4.41 -18.65
CA ALA A 295 13.93 3.22 -19.20
C ALA A 295 13.89 3.23 -20.74
N PRO A 296 14.93 2.72 -21.43
CA PRO A 296 14.95 2.67 -22.89
C PRO A 296 13.75 1.91 -23.47
N ALA A 297 13.13 2.45 -24.52
CA ALA A 297 11.92 1.87 -25.10
C ALA A 297 12.11 0.41 -25.56
N GLU A 298 13.26 0.10 -26.16
CA GLU A 298 13.61 -1.26 -26.61
C GLU A 298 13.73 -2.24 -25.43
N GLU A 299 14.26 -1.80 -24.29
CA GLU A 299 14.34 -2.64 -23.09
C GLU A 299 12.95 -2.89 -22.53
N VAL A 300 12.12 -1.85 -22.41
CA VAL A 300 10.74 -1.99 -21.92
C VAL A 300 9.94 -2.95 -22.81
N GLU A 301 10.04 -2.81 -24.13
CA GLU A 301 9.35 -3.69 -25.08
C GLU A 301 9.83 -5.15 -24.94
N LYS A 302 11.15 -5.36 -24.87
CA LYS A 302 11.73 -6.69 -24.67
C LYS A 302 11.25 -7.34 -23.36
N TYR A 303 11.32 -6.63 -22.23
CA TYR A 303 10.87 -7.16 -20.94
C TYR A 303 9.37 -7.42 -20.91
N SER A 304 8.56 -6.55 -21.52
CA SER A 304 7.11 -6.71 -21.60
C SER A 304 6.75 -7.96 -22.42
N LYS A 305 7.45 -8.20 -23.54
CA LYS A 305 7.27 -9.41 -24.35
C LYS A 305 7.60 -10.68 -23.57
N ILE A 306 8.75 -10.71 -22.88
CA ILE A 306 9.16 -11.85 -22.04
C ILE A 306 8.12 -12.10 -20.94
N SER A 307 7.59 -11.05 -20.33
CA SER A 307 6.59 -11.17 -19.27
C SER A 307 5.26 -11.71 -19.79
N ARG A 308 4.81 -11.29 -20.98
CA ARG A 308 3.61 -11.87 -21.64
C ARG A 308 3.78 -13.36 -21.90
N GLU A 309 4.90 -13.77 -22.49
CA GLU A 309 5.19 -15.19 -22.75
C GLU A 309 5.26 -16.01 -21.45
N LEU A 310 5.86 -15.46 -20.39
CA LEU A 310 5.92 -16.07 -19.07
C LEU A 310 4.51 -16.29 -18.48
N TYR A 311 3.63 -15.28 -18.55
CA TYR A 311 2.27 -15.38 -18.02
C TYR A 311 1.37 -16.27 -18.90
N ASP A 312 1.61 -16.33 -20.20
CA ASP A 312 0.96 -17.29 -21.11
C ASP A 312 1.30 -18.74 -20.73
N ILE A 313 2.55 -19.01 -20.33
CA ILE A 313 2.94 -20.33 -19.80
C ILE A 313 2.15 -20.62 -18.52
N ILE A 314 2.06 -19.66 -17.60
CA ILE A 314 1.30 -19.84 -16.35
C ILE A 314 -0.17 -20.16 -16.63
N ASP A 315 -0.84 -19.46 -17.54
CA ASP A 315 -2.27 -19.71 -17.83
C ASP A 315 -2.49 -21.08 -18.48
N LYS A 316 -1.66 -21.45 -19.48
CA LYS A 316 -1.78 -22.72 -20.21
C LYS A 316 -1.41 -23.93 -19.34
N GLU A 317 -0.41 -23.78 -18.48
CA GLU A 317 0.20 -24.86 -17.71
C GLU A 317 -0.22 -24.84 -16.22
N ARG A 318 -1.28 -24.12 -15.86
CA ARG A 318 -1.71 -23.93 -14.46
C ARG A 318 -1.98 -25.22 -13.67
N ASN A 319 -2.31 -26.30 -14.36
CA ASN A 319 -2.55 -27.63 -13.77
C ASN A 319 -1.38 -28.59 -13.96
N ASN A 320 -0.26 -28.13 -14.54
CA ASN A 320 0.90 -28.96 -14.81
C ASN A 320 1.76 -29.08 -13.55
N PRO A 321 2.04 -30.30 -13.05
CA PRO A 321 2.90 -30.49 -11.88
C PRO A 321 4.34 -29.97 -12.11
N ASP A 322 4.78 -29.87 -13.36
CA ASP A 322 6.10 -29.38 -13.76
C ASP A 322 6.13 -27.87 -14.07
N LEU A 323 5.06 -27.11 -13.78
CA LEU A 323 5.00 -25.66 -14.06
C LEU A 323 6.26 -24.91 -13.60
N LYS A 324 6.73 -25.15 -12.37
CA LYS A 324 7.94 -24.48 -11.85
C LYS A 324 9.19 -24.77 -12.67
N LYS A 325 9.31 -25.98 -13.22
CA LYS A 325 10.42 -26.37 -14.09
C LYS A 325 10.32 -25.64 -15.43
N LEU A 326 9.13 -25.59 -16.04
CA LEU A 326 8.89 -24.85 -17.27
C LEU A 326 9.23 -23.36 -17.12
N LEU A 327 8.84 -22.74 -16.01
CA LEU A 327 9.18 -21.35 -15.70
C LEU A 327 10.68 -21.17 -15.49
N PHE A 328 11.36 -22.12 -14.83
CA PHE A 328 12.81 -22.08 -14.65
C PHE A 328 13.55 -22.12 -15.98
N ASP A 329 13.20 -23.07 -16.85
CA ASP A 329 13.83 -23.22 -18.15
C ASP A 329 13.61 -21.96 -19.00
N PHE A 330 12.37 -21.43 -19.03
CA PHE A 330 12.04 -20.20 -19.74
C PHE A 330 12.81 -18.97 -19.21
N ILE A 331 12.85 -18.78 -17.88
CA ILE A 331 13.59 -17.65 -17.28
C ILE A 331 15.09 -17.81 -17.53
N ARG A 332 15.65 -19.02 -17.43
CA ARG A 332 17.07 -19.29 -17.72
C ARG A 332 17.44 -18.89 -19.14
N THR A 333 16.63 -19.27 -20.12
CA THR A 333 16.86 -18.91 -21.53
C THR A 333 16.87 -17.39 -21.74
N ASN A 334 16.01 -16.65 -21.03
CA ASN A 334 15.86 -15.20 -21.23
C ASN A 334 16.80 -14.33 -20.36
N ALA A 335 17.21 -14.81 -19.19
CA ALA A 335 18.07 -14.09 -18.25
C ALA A 335 19.58 -14.30 -18.49
N GLY A 336 19.95 -15.26 -19.34
CA GLY A 336 21.34 -15.62 -19.63
C GLY A 336 21.97 -16.55 -18.58
N GLU A 337 23.01 -17.30 -18.97
CA GLU A 337 23.61 -18.35 -18.14
C GLU A 337 24.23 -17.82 -16.83
N GLU A 338 24.66 -16.56 -16.81
CA GLU A 338 25.28 -15.94 -15.64
C GLU A 338 24.29 -15.60 -14.52
N THR A 339 22.98 -15.63 -14.79
CA THR A 339 21.98 -15.35 -13.74
C THR A 339 21.98 -16.48 -12.70
N PRO A 340 22.25 -16.19 -11.41
CA PRO A 340 22.28 -17.20 -10.37
C PRO A 340 20.95 -17.93 -10.19
N GLU A 341 20.99 -19.25 -10.00
CA GLU A 341 19.81 -20.10 -9.81
C GLU A 341 18.89 -19.65 -8.68
N ASN A 342 19.47 -19.18 -7.58
CA ASN A 342 18.71 -18.69 -6.45
C ASN A 342 17.86 -17.46 -6.82
N LYS A 343 18.32 -16.59 -7.73
CA LYS A 343 17.52 -15.45 -8.22
C LYS A 343 16.36 -15.92 -9.09
N ILE A 344 16.59 -16.89 -9.97
CA ILE A 344 15.53 -17.49 -10.79
C ILE A 344 14.47 -18.13 -9.88
N ASN A 345 14.91 -18.93 -8.91
CA ASN A 345 14.01 -19.60 -7.97
C ASN A 345 13.23 -18.59 -7.11
N GLN A 346 13.83 -17.47 -6.71
CA GLN A 346 13.13 -16.38 -6.01
C GLN A 346 12.06 -15.73 -6.90
N GLN A 347 12.37 -15.47 -8.17
CA GLN A 347 11.40 -14.93 -9.13
C GLN A 347 10.24 -15.91 -9.34
N ILE A 348 10.52 -17.21 -9.52
CA ILE A 348 9.49 -18.25 -9.64
C ILE A 348 8.62 -18.29 -8.38
N ALA A 349 9.22 -18.26 -7.19
CA ALA A 349 8.49 -18.26 -5.94
C ALA A 349 7.56 -17.03 -5.83
N ALA A 350 8.00 -15.85 -6.29
CA ALA A 350 7.21 -14.65 -6.29
C ALA A 350 5.99 -14.72 -7.23
N ILE A 351 6.14 -15.31 -8.43
CA ILE A 351 5.05 -15.38 -9.43
C ILE A 351 4.18 -16.65 -9.33
N THR A 352 4.51 -17.59 -8.43
CA THR A 352 3.75 -18.84 -8.22
C THR A 352 3.10 -18.93 -6.84
N THR A 353 2.92 -17.80 -6.16
CA THR A 353 2.10 -17.76 -4.95
C THR A 353 0.63 -18.05 -5.29
N PRO A 354 -0.17 -18.59 -4.35
CA PRO A 354 -1.61 -18.81 -4.58
C PRO A 354 -2.32 -17.56 -5.10
N TRP A 355 -2.00 -16.40 -4.51
CA TRP A 355 -2.52 -15.11 -4.93
C TRP A 355 -2.13 -14.76 -6.37
N MET A 356 -0.84 -14.82 -6.73
CA MET A 356 -0.38 -14.48 -8.09
C MET A 356 -1.02 -15.38 -9.13
N LEU A 357 -1.04 -16.70 -8.90
CA LEU A 357 -1.66 -17.64 -9.84
C LEU A 357 -3.17 -17.37 -10.01
N THR A 358 -3.85 -16.96 -8.94
CA THR A 358 -5.27 -16.59 -9.00
C THR A 358 -5.46 -15.29 -9.78
N PHE A 359 -4.72 -14.24 -9.41
CA PHE A 359 -4.86 -12.91 -9.99
C PHE A 359 -4.52 -12.90 -11.48
N LEU A 360 -3.44 -13.58 -11.89
CA LEU A 360 -3.03 -13.66 -13.30
C LEU A 360 -4.07 -14.36 -14.18
N ASN A 361 -4.72 -15.41 -13.66
CA ASN A 361 -5.58 -16.29 -14.44
C ASN A 361 -7.06 -15.90 -14.40
N TYR A 362 -7.51 -15.21 -13.35
CA TYR A 362 -8.91 -14.81 -13.21
C TYR A 362 -9.27 -13.73 -14.24
N ASP A 363 -10.39 -13.94 -14.95
CA ASP A 363 -10.99 -12.94 -15.84
C ASP A 363 -12.07 -12.17 -15.08
N PRO A 364 -11.87 -10.86 -14.78
CA PRO A 364 -12.85 -10.06 -14.06
C PRO A 364 -14.22 -9.98 -14.76
N ALA A 365 -14.28 -10.19 -16.08
CA ALA A 365 -15.53 -10.21 -16.82
C ALA A 365 -16.49 -11.30 -16.32
N GLU A 366 -15.98 -12.41 -15.74
CA GLU A 366 -16.80 -13.49 -15.20
C GLU A 366 -17.79 -13.05 -14.13
N ALA A 367 -17.39 -12.08 -13.29
CA ALA A 367 -18.27 -11.49 -12.28
C ALA A 367 -18.94 -10.21 -12.80
N GLN A 368 -18.20 -9.34 -13.48
CA GLN A 368 -18.68 -8.02 -13.92
C GLN A 368 -19.88 -8.12 -14.87
N THR A 369 -19.90 -9.13 -15.76
CA THR A 369 -21.01 -9.35 -16.71
C THR A 369 -22.31 -9.82 -16.05
N LYS A 370 -22.33 -10.04 -14.73
CA LYS A 370 -23.51 -10.44 -13.96
C LYS A 370 -24.11 -9.27 -13.16
N ILE A 371 -23.43 -8.13 -13.09
CA ILE A 371 -23.80 -7.01 -12.23
C ILE A 371 -24.85 -6.13 -12.90
N LYS A 372 -26.04 -6.06 -12.29
CA LYS A 372 -27.17 -5.23 -12.76
C LYS A 372 -27.56 -4.10 -11.81
N ILE A 373 -26.91 -4.03 -10.66
CA ILE A 373 -27.09 -2.99 -9.64
C ILE A 373 -26.32 -1.72 -10.04
N PRO A 374 -26.60 -0.56 -9.44
CA PRO A 374 -25.82 0.65 -9.66
C PRO A 374 -24.30 0.45 -9.49
N VAL A 375 -23.51 0.95 -10.45
CA VAL A 375 -22.04 0.91 -10.42
C VAL A 375 -21.45 2.25 -10.82
N ILE A 376 -20.45 2.73 -10.08
CA ILE A 376 -19.50 3.71 -10.58
C ILE A 376 -18.11 3.07 -10.69
N ALA A 377 -17.48 3.20 -11.86
CA ALA A 377 -16.08 2.84 -12.07
C ALA A 377 -15.27 4.12 -12.30
N VAL A 378 -14.21 4.31 -11.51
CA VAL A 378 -13.39 5.52 -11.51
C VAL A 378 -11.92 5.17 -11.72
N ASN A 379 -11.25 5.81 -12.67
CA ASN A 379 -9.78 5.74 -12.80
C ASN A 379 -9.17 7.13 -13.02
N GLY A 380 -7.92 7.29 -12.58
CA GLY A 380 -7.11 8.47 -12.83
C GLY A 380 -6.31 8.39 -14.13
N THR A 381 -6.14 9.50 -14.86
CA THR A 381 -5.36 9.48 -16.12
C THR A 381 -3.84 9.37 -15.94
N LYS A 382 -3.35 9.43 -14.70
CA LYS A 382 -1.96 9.16 -14.33
C LYS A 382 -1.81 7.83 -13.57
N ASP A 383 -2.82 6.98 -13.60
CA ASP A 383 -2.71 5.63 -13.06
C ASP A 383 -1.82 4.76 -13.95
N LEU A 384 -0.62 4.46 -13.47
CA LEU A 384 0.34 3.58 -14.14
C LEU A 384 0.26 2.13 -13.65
N GLN A 385 -0.59 1.82 -12.68
CA GLN A 385 -0.75 0.48 -12.12
C GLN A 385 -1.98 -0.22 -12.69
N VAL A 386 -3.09 0.49 -12.85
CA VAL A 386 -4.30 0.04 -13.53
C VAL A 386 -4.64 1.05 -14.63
N PRO A 387 -4.09 0.87 -15.84
CA PRO A 387 -4.19 1.85 -16.92
C PRO A 387 -5.65 2.19 -17.24
N TYR A 388 -6.00 3.48 -17.16
CA TYR A 388 -7.42 3.88 -17.15
C TYR A 388 -8.16 3.54 -18.45
N GLU A 389 -7.51 3.64 -19.61
CA GLU A 389 -8.20 3.57 -20.89
C GLU A 389 -8.67 2.15 -21.20
N GLU A 390 -7.77 1.17 -21.07
CA GLU A 390 -8.07 -0.24 -21.28
C GLU A 390 -9.06 -0.74 -20.22
N ASN A 391 -8.85 -0.38 -18.96
CA ASN A 391 -9.67 -0.87 -17.85
C ASN A 391 -11.09 -0.30 -17.87
N LEU A 392 -11.26 1.02 -18.06
CA LEU A 392 -12.59 1.62 -18.14
C LEU A 392 -13.37 1.11 -19.36
N LYS A 393 -12.71 0.91 -20.52
CA LYS A 393 -13.36 0.32 -21.71
C LYS A 393 -13.80 -1.12 -21.46
N ALA A 394 -12.97 -1.92 -20.80
CA ALA A 394 -13.29 -3.31 -20.49
C ALA A 394 -14.45 -3.41 -19.47
N LEU A 395 -14.43 -2.58 -18.42
CA LEU A 395 -15.53 -2.46 -17.45
C LEU A 395 -16.83 -2.00 -18.14
N GLU A 396 -16.77 -0.98 -18.99
CA GLU A 396 -17.92 -0.52 -19.78
C GLU A 396 -18.53 -1.66 -20.60
N LYS A 397 -17.69 -2.43 -21.30
CA LYS A 397 -18.13 -3.60 -22.09
C LYS A 397 -18.77 -4.67 -21.22
N SER A 398 -18.15 -5.02 -20.09
CA SER A 398 -18.67 -6.04 -19.17
C SER A 398 -20.03 -5.64 -18.62
N PHE A 399 -20.19 -4.41 -18.12
CA PHE A 399 -21.47 -3.95 -17.58
C PHE A 399 -22.52 -3.74 -18.67
N LEU A 400 -22.15 -3.27 -19.87
CA LEU A 400 -23.08 -3.20 -21.00
C LEU A 400 -23.63 -4.60 -21.33
N THR A 401 -22.79 -5.63 -21.27
CA THR A 401 -23.21 -7.03 -21.43
C THR A 401 -24.17 -7.47 -20.31
N ALA A 402 -23.88 -7.12 -19.05
CA ALA A 402 -24.76 -7.40 -17.91
C ALA A 402 -26.15 -6.78 -18.05
N HIS A 403 -26.23 -5.63 -18.70
CA HIS A 403 -27.45 -4.89 -19.02
C HIS A 403 -28.07 -5.29 -20.37
N GLY A 404 -27.72 -6.47 -20.92
CA GLY A 404 -28.32 -7.03 -22.13
C GLY A 404 -27.97 -6.25 -23.40
N ASN A 405 -26.81 -5.57 -23.40
CA ASN A 405 -26.36 -4.65 -24.44
C ASN A 405 -27.30 -3.45 -24.69
N SER A 406 -28.19 -3.15 -23.74
CA SER A 406 -29.06 -1.98 -23.81
C SER A 406 -28.34 -0.77 -23.22
N ARG A 407 -28.13 0.26 -24.05
CA ARG A 407 -27.50 1.50 -23.59
C ARG A 407 -28.38 2.26 -22.59
N ASP A 408 -29.69 2.27 -22.77
CA ASP A 408 -30.62 2.89 -21.82
C ASP A 408 -30.58 2.23 -20.44
N SER A 409 -30.54 0.89 -20.41
CA SER A 409 -30.39 0.13 -19.16
C SER A 409 -29.03 0.40 -18.53
N PHE A 410 -27.95 0.39 -19.32
CA PHE A 410 -26.61 0.70 -18.85
C PHE A 410 -26.51 2.10 -18.25
N ASP A 411 -26.91 3.15 -18.97
CA ASP A 411 -26.74 4.56 -18.55
C ASP A 411 -27.58 4.91 -17.31
N LYS A 412 -28.63 4.14 -17.04
CA LYS A 412 -29.42 4.27 -15.83
C LYS A 412 -28.64 3.85 -14.58
N TYR A 413 -27.88 2.75 -14.64
CA TYR A 413 -27.25 2.14 -13.45
C TYR A 413 -25.73 2.34 -13.40
N VAL A 414 -25.07 2.47 -14.54
CA VAL A 414 -23.60 2.44 -14.64
C VAL A 414 -23.07 3.84 -14.93
N THR A 415 -21.97 4.21 -14.27
CA THR A 415 -21.24 5.44 -14.52
C THR A 415 -19.76 5.12 -14.68
N ILE A 416 -19.21 5.40 -15.86
CA ILE A 416 -17.78 5.28 -16.16
C ILE A 416 -17.16 6.67 -16.01
N MET A 417 -16.19 6.81 -15.11
CA MET A 417 -15.62 8.09 -14.73
C MET A 417 -14.10 8.08 -14.87
N LYS A 418 -13.60 9.03 -15.65
CA LYS A 418 -12.17 9.33 -15.78
C LYS A 418 -11.89 10.64 -15.06
N ILE A 419 -10.82 10.68 -14.26
CA ILE A 419 -10.41 11.88 -13.54
C ILE A 419 -9.01 12.28 -13.99
N GLU A 420 -8.89 13.51 -14.49
CA GLU A 420 -7.65 13.98 -15.10
C GLU A 420 -6.54 14.24 -14.08
N GLY A 421 -5.32 13.80 -14.36
CA GLY A 421 -4.12 14.18 -13.60
C GLY A 421 -3.96 13.52 -12.22
N VAL A 422 -4.78 12.53 -11.89
CA VAL A 422 -4.63 11.76 -10.63
C VAL A 422 -4.02 10.38 -10.88
N ASN A 423 -3.16 9.94 -9.96
CA ASN A 423 -2.47 8.64 -10.00
C ASN A 423 -3.37 7.49 -9.49
N HIS A 424 -2.78 6.30 -9.29
CA HIS A 424 -3.48 5.11 -8.79
C HIS A 424 -4.18 5.33 -7.44
N LEU A 425 -3.54 6.08 -6.53
CA LEU A 425 -4.11 6.44 -5.23
C LEU A 425 -5.08 7.64 -5.30
N PHE A 426 -5.43 8.09 -6.51
CA PHE A 426 -6.26 9.27 -6.77
C PHE A 426 -5.66 10.58 -6.26
N GLN A 427 -4.34 10.67 -6.12
CA GLN A 427 -3.62 11.89 -5.76
C GLN A 427 -3.25 12.67 -7.02
N ARG A 428 -3.27 14.00 -6.97
CA ARG A 428 -2.67 14.83 -8.03
C ARG A 428 -1.20 14.49 -8.17
N SER A 429 -0.79 14.13 -9.38
CA SER A 429 0.55 13.61 -9.67
C SER A 429 1.12 14.22 -10.93
N GLN A 430 2.45 14.29 -11.02
CA GLN A 430 3.11 14.81 -12.21
C GLN A 430 3.36 13.68 -13.21
N THR A 431 4.01 12.61 -12.74
CA THR A 431 4.37 11.45 -13.57
C THR A 431 3.39 10.29 -13.42
N GLY A 432 2.76 10.14 -12.25
CA GLY A 432 1.97 8.96 -11.90
C GLY A 432 2.79 7.80 -11.29
N LEU A 433 4.12 7.98 -11.15
CA LEU A 433 4.99 6.96 -10.57
C LEU A 433 4.67 6.70 -9.09
N PRO A 434 4.69 5.43 -8.63
CA PRO A 434 4.51 5.10 -7.21
C PRO A 434 5.53 5.77 -6.27
N MET A 435 6.72 6.09 -6.78
CA MET A 435 7.75 6.82 -6.02
C MET A 435 7.31 8.26 -5.66
N GLU A 436 6.30 8.83 -6.32
CA GLU A 436 5.75 10.13 -5.94
C GLU A 436 4.90 10.06 -4.66
N TYR A 437 4.32 8.90 -4.32
CA TYR A 437 3.34 8.78 -3.22
C TYR A 437 3.91 9.34 -1.92
N SER A 438 5.14 8.98 -1.58
CA SER A 438 5.76 9.45 -0.33
C SER A 438 5.97 10.97 -0.29
N LYS A 439 6.08 11.63 -1.44
CA LYS A 439 6.32 13.08 -1.55
C LYS A 439 5.03 13.89 -1.62
N ILE A 440 3.92 13.30 -2.07
CA ILE A 440 2.64 13.98 -2.19
C ILE A 440 2.01 14.14 -0.78
N GLU A 441 1.47 15.31 -0.48
CA GLU A 441 0.80 15.58 0.81
C GLU A 441 -0.67 15.15 0.80
N GLU A 442 -1.32 15.28 -0.35
CA GLU A 442 -2.69 14.84 -0.60
C GLU A 442 -2.77 13.30 -0.56
N SER A 443 -3.67 12.74 0.24
CA SER A 443 -3.96 11.30 0.22
C SER A 443 -4.91 10.92 -0.90
N ILE A 444 -5.96 11.73 -1.14
CA ILE A 444 -6.92 11.56 -2.23
C ILE A 444 -7.36 12.95 -2.69
N SER A 445 -7.46 13.17 -4.00
CA SER A 445 -7.96 14.42 -4.57
C SER A 445 -9.38 14.74 -4.06
N PRO A 446 -9.63 15.96 -3.52
CA PRO A 446 -10.95 16.39 -3.09
C PRO A 446 -12.02 16.26 -4.17
N GLU A 447 -11.66 16.42 -5.44
CA GLU A 447 -12.57 16.22 -6.58
C GLU A 447 -13.09 14.77 -6.63
N VAL A 448 -12.21 13.80 -6.36
CA VAL A 448 -12.56 12.38 -6.36
C VAL A 448 -13.48 12.07 -5.19
N LEU A 449 -13.13 12.55 -3.99
CA LEU A 449 -13.96 12.42 -2.79
C LEU A 449 -15.37 12.95 -3.03
N GLU A 450 -15.47 14.15 -3.61
CA GLU A 450 -16.74 14.80 -3.91
C GLU A 450 -17.56 14.03 -4.95
N LYS A 451 -16.99 13.77 -6.14
CA LYS A 451 -17.71 13.12 -7.24
C LYS A 451 -18.23 11.73 -6.87
N VAL A 452 -17.40 10.92 -6.22
CA VAL A 452 -17.80 9.57 -5.78
C VAL A 452 -18.88 9.64 -4.71
N THR A 453 -18.72 10.51 -3.71
CA THR A 453 -19.72 10.61 -2.62
C THR A 453 -21.05 11.13 -3.14
N THR A 454 -21.04 12.12 -4.02
CA THR A 454 -22.25 12.63 -4.69
C THR A 454 -22.93 11.52 -5.49
N TRP A 455 -22.16 10.73 -6.25
CA TRP A 455 -22.71 9.60 -6.98
C TRP A 455 -23.36 8.56 -6.06
N ILE A 456 -22.74 8.23 -4.92
CA ILE A 456 -23.34 7.30 -3.94
C ILE A 456 -24.70 7.84 -3.47
N LEU A 457 -24.77 9.11 -3.09
CA LEU A 457 -25.98 9.73 -2.53
C LEU A 457 -27.10 9.93 -3.57
N GLU A 458 -26.76 10.20 -4.82
CA GLU A 458 -27.73 10.54 -5.87
C GLU A 458 -28.08 9.39 -6.80
N LYS A 459 -27.23 8.36 -6.90
CA LYS A 459 -27.47 7.20 -7.78
C LYS A 459 -27.39 5.89 -7.01
N GLY A 460 -26.29 5.66 -6.30
CA GLY A 460 -26.03 4.38 -5.63
C GLY A 460 -27.11 3.97 -4.63
N ILE A 461 -27.61 4.92 -3.83
CA ILE A 461 -28.66 4.65 -2.83
C ILE A 461 -30.08 4.86 -3.36
N ILE A 462 -30.27 5.36 -4.59
CA ILE A 462 -31.60 5.66 -5.14
C ILE A 462 -32.10 4.50 -5.99
N TYR A 463 -31.32 4.16 -7.02
CA TYR A 463 -31.60 3.03 -7.91
C TYR A 463 -31.26 1.70 -7.24
#